data_AF-A0A0A7LVC1-F1
#
_entry.id   AF-A0A0A7LVC1-F1
#
_cell.length_a   1.000
_cell.length_b   1.000
_cell.length_c   1.000
_cell.angle_alpha   90.00
_cell.angle_beta   90.00
_cell.angle_gamma   90.00
#
_symmetry.space_group_name_H-M   'P 1'
#
loop_
_entity.id
_entity.type
_entity.pdbx_description
1 polymer ?
#
loop_
_entity_poly.entity_id
_entity_poly.type
_entity_poly.pdbx_seq_one_letter_code
_entity_poly.pdbx_strand_id
1 'polypeptide(L)'
;MYQTFNQGHKSAIKAATMSQQSINLERSQTWDALCFPVAAVPLETLLPTGYRIVPTDRKQAIVGELPDGTKNIFAMQSGEYSLIKNEVLREAAELYLPGHTIDASFTPQGEFSINLILPDEVNIASSTANTKVVDRLYKSMIINNSYSGKTPFSLQGTALKEHIETGTTSKMRVSYYRQVCTNGLMGWADDYMSFDQYLAWLLNGKPKKFKDALKIKDAELVVLTGRQVQREQEVLVDKKFHHKGLNLEVFKKQLASIFTAFQSQTNSLTPTIGVYKELAKRPTPENLATVITESGLPKMLARNAMDRLAEEMRLLETPANLWLAYNAVNHALFNSRSSLSISDRFRLDEAAFHQLATLALT
;
A
#
# COMPACT_ATOMS: atom_id res chain seq x y z
N MET A 1 19.07 -14.50 59.85
CA MET A 1 18.00 -13.50 60.02
C MET A 1 18.57 -12.18 59.50
N TYR A 2 18.14 -11.74 58.29
CA TYR A 2 18.16 -10.38 57.70
C TYR A 2 19.50 -9.58 57.64
N GLN A 3 20.13 -9.33 56.48
CA GLN A 3 19.81 -8.49 55.31
C GLN A 3 20.73 -7.24 55.29
N THR A 4 21.53 -7.05 54.23
CA THR A 4 21.84 -5.76 53.54
C THR A 4 22.82 -6.07 52.39
N PHE A 5 22.33 -6.22 51.15
CA PHE A 5 22.31 -5.19 50.09
C PHE A 5 23.68 -4.56 49.79
N ASN A 6 24.36 -5.05 48.75
CA ASN A 6 25.16 -4.21 47.86
C ASN A 6 25.31 -4.89 46.48
N GLN A 7 24.45 -4.47 45.54
CA GLN A 7 24.61 -4.71 44.10
C GLN A 7 24.65 -3.35 43.40
N GLY A 8 25.77 -3.06 42.76
CA GLY A 8 26.00 -1.96 41.81
C GLY A 8 27.44 -2.12 41.33
N HIS A 9 27.79 -2.21 40.05
CA HIS A 9 27.22 -1.64 38.84
C HIS A 9 27.35 -2.64 37.68
N LYS A 10 26.26 -2.88 36.96
CA LYS A 10 26.33 -3.24 35.53
C LYS A 10 25.65 -2.13 34.77
N SER A 11 26.44 -1.26 34.14
CA SER A 11 25.95 -0.27 33.18
C SER A 11 25.40 -1.00 31.95
N ALA A 12 24.08 -1.17 31.91
CA ALA A 12 23.40 -1.57 30.69
C ALA A 12 23.36 -0.35 29.77
N ILE A 13 24.11 -0.44 28.67
CA ILE A 13 23.96 0.45 27.52
C ILE A 13 22.52 0.24 27.01
N LYS A 14 21.62 1.17 27.32
CA LYS A 14 20.33 1.29 26.65
C LYS A 14 20.62 1.62 25.20
N ALA A 15 20.42 0.63 24.31
CA ALA A 15 20.22 0.92 22.90
C ALA A 15 19.11 1.96 22.80
N ALA A 16 19.41 3.12 22.22
CA ALA A 16 18.42 4.14 21.94
C ALA A 16 17.45 3.54 20.90
N THR A 17 16.33 3.00 21.38
CA THR A 17 15.17 2.76 20.54
C THR A 17 14.76 4.12 20.01
N MET A 18 15.01 4.40 18.72
CA MET A 18 14.41 5.55 18.03
C MET A 18 12.91 5.46 18.31
N SER A 19 12.38 6.38 19.12
CA SER A 19 10.94 6.47 19.32
C SER A 19 10.31 6.69 17.96
N GLN A 20 9.40 5.81 17.52
CA GLN A 20 8.53 6.13 16.39
C GLN A 20 7.67 7.32 16.82
N GLN A 21 8.13 8.53 16.51
CA GLN A 21 7.35 9.73 16.78
C GLN A 21 6.07 9.65 15.94
N SER A 22 4.95 9.97 16.56
CA SER A 22 3.69 10.11 15.84
C SER A 22 3.84 11.28 14.87
N ILE A 23 3.71 11.00 13.57
CA ILE A 23 3.83 12.01 12.50
C ILE A 23 2.54 12.05 11.67
N ASN A 24 2.23 13.23 11.15
CA ASN A 24 1.28 13.35 10.04
C ASN A 24 2.03 12.98 8.75
N LEU A 25 1.33 12.35 7.81
CA LEU A 25 1.85 12.25 6.45
C LEU A 25 1.69 13.62 5.79
N GLU A 26 2.76 14.08 5.14
CA GLU A 26 2.67 15.24 4.26
C GLU A 26 1.93 14.85 2.99
N ARG A 27 1.29 15.85 2.35
CA ARG A 27 0.47 15.63 1.16
C ARG A 27 0.86 16.53 0.01
N SER A 28 0.81 16.00 -1.20
CA SER A 28 1.02 16.77 -2.43
C SER A 28 0.15 16.24 -3.57
N GLN A 29 -0.30 17.17 -4.42
CA GLN A 29 -0.98 16.88 -5.68
C GLN A 29 -0.08 17.18 -6.89
N THR A 30 1.22 17.38 -6.68
CA THR A 30 2.19 17.72 -7.72
C THR A 30 3.45 16.87 -7.60
N TRP A 31 4.04 16.52 -8.73
CA TRP A 31 5.26 15.73 -8.78
C TRP A 31 6.46 16.47 -8.21
N ASP A 32 6.49 17.80 -8.26
CA ASP A 32 7.63 18.61 -7.81
C ASP A 32 7.92 18.43 -6.31
N ALA A 33 6.90 18.17 -5.49
CA ALA A 33 7.11 17.85 -4.07
C ALA A 33 7.69 16.44 -3.83
N LEU A 34 7.59 15.55 -4.83
CA LEU A 34 7.96 14.13 -4.73
C LEU A 34 9.27 13.82 -5.48
N CYS A 35 9.54 14.56 -6.54
CA CYS A 35 10.69 14.47 -7.43
C CYS A 35 11.70 15.54 -7.01
N PHE A 36 12.58 15.17 -6.10
CA PHE A 36 13.66 16.03 -5.62
C PHE A 36 15.01 15.32 -5.78
N PRO A 37 16.13 16.07 -5.85
CA PRO A 37 17.44 15.49 -6.09
C PRO A 37 17.78 14.43 -5.04
N VAL A 38 17.92 13.18 -5.49
CA VAL A 38 18.34 12.04 -4.67
C VAL A 38 19.36 11.19 -5.43
N ALA A 39 20.37 10.69 -4.72
CA ALA A 39 21.44 9.88 -5.29
C ALA A 39 21.97 8.84 -4.31
N ALA A 40 22.46 7.72 -4.85
CA ALA A 40 23.33 6.81 -4.11
C ALA A 40 24.77 7.29 -4.31
N VAL A 41 25.46 7.61 -3.21
CA VAL A 41 26.85 8.07 -3.22
C VAL A 41 27.71 7.19 -2.32
N PRO A 42 28.99 6.94 -2.67
CA PRO A 42 29.88 6.18 -1.79
C PRO A 42 30.01 6.89 -0.44
N LEU A 43 29.82 6.16 0.67
CA LEU A 43 29.83 6.75 2.02
C LEU A 43 31.12 7.53 2.31
N GLU A 44 32.25 7.06 1.78
CA GLU A 44 33.56 7.71 1.96
C GLU A 44 33.58 9.16 1.47
N THR A 45 32.78 9.50 0.46
CA THR A 45 32.69 10.86 -0.08
C THR A 45 32.02 11.85 0.86
N LEU A 46 31.30 11.35 1.87
CA LEU A 46 30.60 12.17 2.87
C LEU A 46 31.42 12.38 4.15
N LEU A 47 32.53 11.66 4.31
CA LEU A 47 33.34 11.70 5.52
C LEU A 47 34.48 12.73 5.37
N PRO A 48 34.91 13.38 6.48
CA PRO A 48 36.11 14.19 6.46
C PRO A 48 37.34 13.40 6.03
N THR A 49 38.34 14.08 5.46
CA THR A 49 39.60 13.46 5.05
C THR A 49 40.30 12.76 6.22
N GLY A 50 40.81 11.54 5.99
CA GLY A 50 41.55 10.75 6.97
C GLY A 50 40.74 9.65 7.67
N TYR A 51 39.41 9.68 7.56
CA TYR A 51 38.57 8.56 8.00
C TYR A 51 38.66 7.39 7.00
N ARG A 52 38.78 6.17 7.52
CA ARG A 52 38.71 4.94 6.73
C ARG A 52 37.48 4.16 7.12
N ILE A 53 36.68 3.78 6.13
CA ILE A 53 35.55 2.88 6.33
C ILE A 53 36.10 1.48 6.56
N VAL A 54 35.86 0.92 7.75
CA VAL A 54 36.13 -0.49 8.04
C VAL A 54 35.20 -1.34 7.16
N PRO A 55 35.65 -2.49 6.62
CA PRO A 55 34.84 -3.33 5.75
C PRO A 55 33.44 -3.59 6.32
N THR A 56 32.42 -3.07 5.62
CA THR A 56 31.00 -3.24 5.91
C THR A 56 30.27 -3.51 4.60
N ASP A 57 29.12 -4.16 4.70
CA ASP A 57 28.15 -4.29 3.61
C ASP A 57 27.61 -2.92 3.21
N ARG A 58 27.45 -1.96 4.14
CA ARG A 58 26.87 -0.63 3.92
C ARG A 58 27.88 0.39 3.40
N LYS A 59 28.15 0.33 2.10
CA LYS A 59 29.15 1.18 1.43
C LYS A 59 28.57 2.43 0.76
N GLN A 60 27.25 2.52 0.64
CA GLN A 60 26.56 3.60 -0.06
C GLN A 60 25.67 4.37 0.92
N ALA A 61 25.57 5.67 0.73
CA ALA A 61 24.60 6.53 1.37
C ALA A 61 23.57 6.98 0.33
N ILE A 62 22.29 6.90 0.67
CA ILE A 62 21.22 7.51 -0.12
C ILE A 62 21.02 8.91 0.42
N VAL A 63 21.46 9.90 -0.35
CA VAL A 63 21.40 11.32 0.01
C VAL A 63 20.43 12.04 -0.88
N GLY A 64 19.78 13.07 -0.36
CA GLY A 64 19.02 13.99 -1.18
C GLY A 64 18.73 15.32 -0.51
N GLU A 65 18.22 16.24 -1.30
CA GLU A 65 17.90 17.61 -0.90
C GLU A 65 16.39 17.80 -1.06
N LEU A 66 15.70 18.05 0.06
CA LEU A 66 14.27 18.31 0.07
C LEU A 66 13.95 19.68 -0.55
N PRO A 67 12.69 19.95 -0.96
CA PRO A 67 12.31 21.23 -1.56
C PRO A 67 12.58 22.47 -0.69
N ASP A 68 12.69 22.31 0.63
CA ASP A 68 13.05 23.37 1.57
C ASP A 68 14.57 23.64 1.66
N GLY A 69 15.37 22.92 0.87
CA GLY A 69 16.84 22.98 0.86
C GLY A 69 17.50 22.09 1.91
N THR A 70 16.73 21.35 2.72
CA THR A 70 17.28 20.47 3.75
C THR A 70 17.95 19.25 3.12
N LYS A 71 19.23 19.02 3.45
CA LYS A 71 19.99 17.85 2.99
C LYS A 71 19.88 16.71 3.98
N ASN A 72 19.40 15.56 3.49
CA ASN A 72 19.15 14.37 4.29
C ASN A 72 19.94 13.16 3.80
N ILE A 73 20.34 12.31 4.74
CA ILE A 73 20.77 10.93 4.47
C ILE A 73 19.57 10.03 4.79
N PHE A 74 18.92 9.51 3.76
CA PHE A 74 17.71 8.67 3.89
C PHE A 74 18.04 7.26 4.35
N ALA A 75 19.17 6.70 3.91
CA ALA A 75 19.61 5.38 4.34
C ALA A 75 21.10 5.14 4.06
N MET A 76 21.61 4.14 4.78
CA MET A 76 22.91 3.52 4.55
C MET A 76 22.66 2.15 3.94
N GLN A 77 23.16 1.92 2.74
CA GLN A 77 22.79 0.79 1.90
C GLN A 77 24.00 0.03 1.38
N SER A 78 23.75 -1.20 0.93
CA SER A 78 24.80 -1.99 0.29
C SER A 78 25.21 -1.42 -1.06
N GLY A 79 26.41 -1.79 -1.53
CA GLY A 79 26.87 -1.40 -2.87
C GLY A 79 26.00 -1.91 -4.02
N GLU A 80 25.13 -2.89 -3.77
CA GLU A 80 24.20 -3.46 -4.74
C GLU A 80 22.81 -2.83 -4.66
N TYR A 81 22.59 -1.88 -3.75
CA TYR A 81 21.30 -1.21 -3.64
C TYR A 81 21.05 -0.30 -4.84
N SER A 82 19.85 -0.42 -5.38
CA SER A 82 19.35 0.27 -6.56
C SER A 82 18.23 1.20 -6.13
N LEU A 83 18.52 2.49 -6.22
CA LEU A 83 17.58 3.55 -5.89
C LEU A 83 16.57 3.73 -7.03
N ILE A 84 15.28 3.59 -6.71
CA ILE A 84 14.19 3.92 -7.63
C ILE A 84 13.75 5.35 -7.30
N LYS A 85 14.13 6.31 -8.15
CA LYS A 85 13.75 7.71 -7.94
C LYS A 85 12.32 7.96 -8.43
N ASN A 86 11.62 8.90 -7.81
CA ASN A 86 10.26 9.25 -8.21
C ASN A 86 10.19 9.86 -9.62
N GLU A 87 11.27 10.43 -10.15
CA GLU A 87 11.35 10.91 -11.54
C GLU A 87 11.07 9.79 -12.54
N VAL A 88 11.55 8.56 -12.27
CA VAL A 88 11.28 7.40 -13.12
C VAL A 88 9.78 7.06 -13.14
N LEU A 89 9.10 7.25 -12.01
CA LEU A 89 7.66 7.01 -11.88
C LEU A 89 6.88 8.09 -12.62
N ARG A 90 7.27 9.36 -12.47
CA ARG A 90 6.68 10.50 -13.18
C ARG A 90 6.76 10.30 -14.69
N GLU A 91 7.97 10.06 -15.22
CA GLU A 91 8.21 9.88 -16.66
C GLU A 91 7.34 8.76 -17.24
N ALA A 92 7.24 7.62 -16.54
CA ALA A 92 6.38 6.53 -16.97
C ALA A 92 4.88 6.89 -16.87
N ALA A 93 4.45 7.56 -15.81
CA ALA A 93 3.05 7.92 -15.62
C ALA A 93 2.57 8.93 -16.66
N GLU A 94 3.38 9.96 -16.93
CA GLU A 94 3.09 10.98 -17.94
C GLU A 94 3.00 10.37 -19.36
N LEU A 95 3.82 9.37 -19.66
CA LEU A 95 3.83 8.73 -20.96
C LEU A 95 2.70 7.71 -21.15
N TYR A 96 2.43 6.87 -20.14
CA TYR A 96 1.55 5.69 -20.30
C TYR A 96 0.17 5.84 -19.66
N LEU A 97 -0.03 6.85 -18.81
CA LEU A 97 -1.30 7.15 -18.15
C LEU A 97 -1.71 8.61 -18.46
N PRO A 98 -1.99 8.95 -19.74
CA PRO A 98 -2.27 10.33 -20.11
C PRO A 98 -3.51 10.87 -19.40
N GLY A 99 -3.41 12.11 -18.91
CA GLY A 99 -4.51 12.79 -18.20
C GLY A 99 -4.68 12.36 -16.74
N HIS A 100 -3.77 11.56 -16.18
CA HIS A 100 -3.79 11.25 -14.77
C HIS A 100 -3.57 12.51 -13.91
N THR A 101 -4.19 12.54 -12.73
CA THR A 101 -3.82 13.46 -11.65
C THR A 101 -3.13 12.66 -10.55
N ILE A 102 -2.48 13.36 -9.62
CA ILE A 102 -1.82 12.69 -8.50
C ILE A 102 -2.32 13.20 -7.16
N ASP A 103 -2.30 12.30 -6.18
CA ASP A 103 -2.49 12.62 -4.79
C ASP A 103 -1.59 11.70 -3.97
N ALA A 104 -0.58 12.28 -3.32
CA ALA A 104 0.46 11.53 -2.64
C ALA A 104 0.52 11.88 -1.16
N SER A 105 0.75 10.85 -0.35
CA SER A 105 1.07 10.95 1.06
C SER A 105 2.52 10.48 1.28
N PHE A 106 3.32 11.26 1.99
CA PHE A 106 4.74 10.95 2.16
C PHE A 106 5.28 11.36 3.53
N THR A 107 6.47 10.86 3.85
CA THR A 107 7.20 11.20 5.06
C THR A 107 8.50 11.94 4.74
N PRO A 108 9.00 12.80 5.66
CA PRO A 108 10.33 13.41 5.52
C PRO A 108 11.47 12.38 5.41
N GLN A 109 11.22 11.12 5.78
CA GLN A 109 12.18 10.03 5.69
C GLN A 109 12.22 9.36 4.30
N GLY A 110 11.51 9.92 3.31
CA GLY A 110 11.51 9.42 1.94
C GLY A 110 10.73 8.11 1.79
N GLU A 111 9.61 7.99 2.49
CA GLU A 111 8.57 6.98 2.21
C GLU A 111 7.39 7.66 1.51
N PHE A 112 6.88 7.05 0.44
CA PHE A 112 5.85 7.63 -0.42
C PHE A 112 4.74 6.63 -0.66
N SER A 113 3.50 7.11 -0.67
CA SER A 113 2.32 6.46 -1.21
C SER A 113 1.68 7.41 -2.20
N ILE A 114 1.71 7.06 -3.49
CA ILE A 114 1.34 7.92 -4.61
C ILE A 114 0.12 7.32 -5.27
N ASN A 115 -1.00 8.05 -5.29
CA ASN A 115 -2.18 7.68 -6.06
C ASN A 115 -2.09 8.34 -7.43
N LEU A 116 -2.00 7.55 -8.50
CA LEU A 116 -2.16 7.99 -9.88
C LEU A 116 -3.63 7.82 -10.27
N ILE A 117 -4.37 8.91 -10.31
CA ILE A 117 -5.82 8.92 -10.46
C ILE A 117 -6.14 9.12 -11.94
N LEU A 118 -6.82 8.16 -12.55
CA LEU A 118 -7.27 8.24 -13.94
C LEU A 118 -8.60 9.00 -14.04
N PRO A 119 -8.91 9.61 -15.20
CA PRO A 119 -10.19 10.29 -15.41
C PRO A 119 -11.39 9.33 -15.48
N ASP A 120 -11.16 8.02 -15.50
CA ASP A 120 -12.20 6.99 -15.59
C ASP A 120 -13.04 6.95 -14.30
N GLU A 121 -14.22 7.58 -14.34
CA GLU A 121 -15.19 7.57 -13.25
C GLU A 121 -15.91 6.21 -13.16
N VAL A 122 -15.99 5.69 -11.93
CA VAL A 122 -16.70 4.47 -11.57
C VAL A 122 -17.86 4.87 -10.66
N ASN A 123 -19.07 4.76 -11.18
CA ASN A 123 -20.26 5.01 -10.41
C ASN A 123 -20.55 3.82 -9.48
N ILE A 124 -20.15 3.94 -8.21
CA ILE A 124 -20.81 3.18 -7.14
C ILE A 124 -21.96 4.04 -6.68
N ALA A 125 -23.18 3.67 -7.08
CA ALA A 125 -24.37 4.30 -6.54
C ALA A 125 -24.50 3.95 -5.04
N SER A 126 -23.76 4.67 -4.19
CA SER A 126 -24.10 4.87 -2.77
C SER A 126 -25.05 6.05 -2.61
N SER A 127 -25.67 6.51 -3.70
CA SER A 127 -26.88 7.31 -3.63
C SER A 127 -27.98 6.41 -3.09
N THR A 128 -28.22 6.45 -1.78
CA THR A 128 -29.55 6.08 -1.29
C THR A 128 -30.57 6.89 -2.09
N ALA A 129 -31.79 6.38 -2.28
CA ALA A 129 -32.81 7.03 -3.11
C ALA A 129 -33.11 8.51 -2.75
N ASN A 130 -32.56 9.01 -1.64
CA ASN A 130 -32.71 10.37 -1.12
C ASN A 130 -31.44 11.24 -1.19
N THR A 131 -30.28 10.70 -1.58
CA THR A 131 -29.01 11.44 -1.57
C THR A 131 -28.83 12.24 -2.86
N LYS A 132 -28.75 13.58 -2.77
CA LYS A 132 -28.47 14.47 -3.91
C LYS A 132 -26.97 14.57 -4.26
N VAL A 133 -26.10 14.06 -3.39
CA VAL A 133 -24.64 14.11 -3.54
C VAL A 133 -24.13 12.84 -4.22
N VAL A 134 -23.45 12.99 -5.36
CA VAL A 134 -22.86 11.85 -6.08
C VAL A 134 -21.51 11.50 -5.46
N ASP A 135 -21.43 10.32 -4.85
CA ASP A 135 -20.17 9.76 -4.33
C ASP A 135 -19.37 9.14 -5.48
N ARG A 136 -18.42 9.92 -6.03
CA ARG A 136 -17.65 9.52 -7.21
C ARG A 136 -16.37 8.79 -6.82
N LEU A 137 -16.17 7.66 -7.48
CA LEU A 137 -14.90 6.94 -7.47
C LEU A 137 -14.23 7.09 -8.83
N TYR A 138 -12.91 7.18 -8.81
CA TYR A 138 -12.09 7.21 -10.01
C TYR A 138 -11.14 6.03 -9.98
N LYS A 139 -10.89 5.42 -11.13
CA LYS A 139 -9.87 4.37 -11.21
C LYS A 139 -8.51 4.95 -10.82
N SER A 140 -7.76 4.24 -9.99
CA SER A 140 -6.50 4.74 -9.43
C SER A 140 -5.42 3.66 -9.35
N MET A 141 -4.18 4.05 -9.57
CA MET A 141 -3.01 3.22 -9.30
C MET A 141 -2.24 3.69 -8.08
N ILE A 142 -2.16 2.84 -7.07
CA ILE A 142 -1.47 3.16 -5.82
C ILE A 142 -0.05 2.59 -5.88
N ILE A 143 0.94 3.48 -5.80
CA ILE A 143 2.36 3.16 -5.84
C ILE A 143 2.97 3.46 -4.48
N ASN A 144 3.63 2.49 -3.87
CA ASN A 144 4.48 2.76 -2.71
C ASN A 144 5.94 2.70 -3.14
N ASN A 145 6.70 3.73 -2.77
CA ASN A 145 8.13 3.82 -3.01
C ASN A 145 8.86 4.25 -1.72
N SER A 146 10.13 3.89 -1.57
CA SER A 146 10.96 4.40 -0.49
C SER A 146 12.42 4.50 -0.88
N TYR A 147 13.05 5.61 -0.50
CA TYR A 147 14.48 5.81 -0.65
C TYR A 147 15.28 5.13 0.46
N SER A 148 14.63 4.73 1.54
CA SER A 148 15.28 4.05 2.66
C SER A 148 15.46 2.55 2.44
N GLY A 149 14.74 1.95 1.48
CA GLY A 149 14.68 0.51 1.24
C GLY A 149 13.98 -0.31 2.34
N LYS A 150 13.48 0.31 3.42
CA LYS A 150 12.71 -0.36 4.48
C LYS A 150 11.34 -0.80 3.97
N THR A 151 10.68 0.06 3.20
CA THR A 151 9.45 -0.27 2.49
C THR A 151 9.83 -0.63 1.05
N PRO A 152 9.52 -1.86 0.60
CA PRO A 152 9.79 -2.26 -0.77
C PRO A 152 8.89 -1.47 -1.73
N PHE A 153 9.40 -1.21 -2.94
CA PHE A 153 8.56 -0.71 -4.01
C PHE A 153 7.40 -1.67 -4.28
N SER A 154 6.19 -1.14 -4.43
CA SER A 154 5.00 -1.92 -4.76
C SER A 154 3.99 -1.12 -5.57
N LEU A 155 3.23 -1.84 -6.39
CA LEU A 155 2.10 -1.34 -7.17
C LEU A 155 0.84 -2.08 -6.71
N GLN A 156 -0.24 -1.34 -6.42
CA GLN A 156 -1.53 -1.86 -5.96
C GLN A 156 -1.43 -2.83 -4.77
N GLY A 157 -0.43 -2.66 -3.90
CA GLY A 157 -0.28 -3.52 -2.72
C GLY A 157 0.09 -4.97 -3.04
N THR A 158 0.57 -5.26 -4.27
CA THR A 158 1.16 -6.55 -4.75
C THR A 158 0.21 -7.54 -5.42
N ALA A 159 -0.01 -7.40 -6.74
CA ALA A 159 -0.44 -8.53 -7.58
C ALA A 159 0.36 -8.53 -8.90
N LEU A 160 1.31 -9.45 -9.03
CA LEU A 160 1.89 -9.85 -10.32
C LEU A 160 2.29 -11.33 -10.32
N LYS A 161 1.66 -12.15 -9.48
CA LYS A 161 2.05 -13.55 -9.26
C LYS A 161 1.49 -14.52 -10.30
N GLU A 162 0.57 -14.11 -11.16
CA GLU A 162 -0.19 -15.05 -12.01
C GLU A 162 0.09 -14.92 -13.51
N HIS A 163 1.06 -14.09 -13.92
CA HIS A 163 1.28 -13.83 -15.36
C HIS A 163 2.09 -14.91 -16.08
N ILE A 164 2.90 -15.70 -15.37
CA ILE A 164 3.84 -16.66 -15.98
C ILE A 164 3.37 -18.12 -15.87
N GLU A 165 2.54 -18.46 -14.88
CA GLU A 165 2.23 -19.86 -14.60
C GLU A 165 0.96 -20.40 -15.31
N THR A 166 0.01 -19.55 -15.71
CA THR A 166 -1.31 -20.01 -16.17
C THR A 166 -1.66 -19.68 -17.63
N GLY A 167 -0.90 -18.83 -18.32
CA GLY A 167 -1.22 -18.39 -19.70
C GLY A 167 -2.57 -17.66 -19.83
N THR A 168 -3.24 -17.38 -18.71
CA THR A 168 -4.46 -16.57 -18.64
C THR A 168 -4.08 -15.14 -18.30
N THR A 169 -4.69 -14.18 -18.99
CA THR A 169 -4.57 -12.74 -18.69
C THR A 169 -4.97 -12.48 -17.24
N SER A 170 -3.99 -12.41 -16.33
CA SER A 170 -4.20 -12.05 -14.94
C SER A 170 -4.83 -10.65 -14.89
N LYS A 171 -5.98 -10.52 -14.23
CA LYS A 171 -6.62 -9.22 -14.05
C LYS A 171 -5.83 -8.46 -13.00
N MET A 172 -5.21 -7.34 -13.39
CA MET A 172 -4.55 -6.44 -12.45
C MET A 172 -5.57 -5.95 -11.41
N ARG A 173 -5.17 -5.88 -10.13
CA ARG A 173 -6.00 -5.24 -9.09
C ARG A 173 -6.31 -3.82 -9.50
N VAL A 174 -7.57 -3.41 -9.33
CA VAL A 174 -7.99 -2.05 -9.59
C VAL A 174 -8.27 -1.39 -8.25
N SER A 175 -7.43 -0.42 -7.90
CA SER A 175 -7.71 0.49 -6.80
C SER A 175 -8.54 1.66 -7.31
N TYR A 176 -9.16 2.36 -6.37
CA TYR A 176 -10.05 3.48 -6.63
C TYR A 176 -9.60 4.69 -5.82
N TYR A 177 -9.99 5.86 -6.27
CA TYR A 177 -9.81 7.10 -5.56
C TYR A 177 -11.17 7.71 -5.28
N ARG A 178 -11.42 8.06 -4.03
CA ARG A 178 -12.68 8.66 -3.63
C ARG A 178 -12.53 10.16 -3.43
N GLN A 179 -13.27 10.94 -4.20
CA GLN A 179 -13.10 12.40 -4.22
C GLN A 179 -13.55 13.06 -2.92
N VAL A 180 -14.67 12.61 -2.33
CA VAL A 180 -15.24 13.19 -1.09
C VAL A 180 -14.26 13.10 0.08
N CYS A 181 -13.42 12.07 0.09
CA CYS A 181 -12.50 11.81 1.18
C CYS A 181 -11.03 11.97 0.80
N THR A 182 -10.74 12.30 -0.45
CA THR A 182 -9.38 12.51 -0.97
C THR A 182 -8.44 11.38 -0.55
N ASN A 183 -8.86 10.13 -0.78
CA ASN A 183 -8.14 8.94 -0.34
C ASN A 183 -8.17 7.82 -1.39
N GLY A 184 -7.08 7.07 -1.42
CA GLY A 184 -6.94 5.85 -2.21
C GLY A 184 -7.55 4.65 -1.49
N LEU A 185 -8.38 3.90 -2.21
CA LEU A 185 -9.06 2.69 -1.78
C LEU A 185 -8.49 1.51 -2.55
N MET A 186 -8.00 0.51 -1.83
CA MET A 186 -7.30 -0.61 -2.44
C MET A 186 -8.27 -1.67 -2.96
N GLY A 187 -7.90 -2.28 -4.09
CA GLY A 187 -8.60 -3.42 -4.70
C GLY A 187 -8.39 -4.76 -3.96
N TRP A 188 -8.61 -4.83 -2.65
CA TRP A 188 -8.24 -6.00 -1.82
C TRP A 188 -8.96 -7.30 -2.19
N ALA A 189 -10.19 -7.23 -2.71
CA ALA A 189 -10.91 -8.42 -3.15
C ALA A 189 -10.54 -8.86 -4.57
N ASP A 190 -9.73 -8.08 -5.30
CA ASP A 190 -9.36 -8.37 -6.69
C ASP A 190 -8.27 -9.45 -6.78
N ASP A 191 -7.65 -9.80 -5.65
CA ASP A 191 -6.81 -11.00 -5.54
C ASP A 191 -7.54 -12.31 -5.82
N TYR A 192 -8.86 -12.27 -5.71
CA TYR A 192 -9.73 -13.41 -5.93
C TYR A 192 -10.29 -13.26 -7.34
N MET A 193 -10.13 -14.26 -8.20
CA MET A 193 -10.46 -14.14 -9.63
C MET A 193 -11.95 -13.83 -9.87
N SER A 194 -12.82 -14.11 -8.89
CA SER A 194 -14.25 -13.78 -8.89
C SER A 194 -14.76 -13.38 -7.51
N PHE A 195 -15.90 -12.68 -7.49
CA PHE A 195 -16.61 -12.31 -6.26
C PHE A 195 -17.04 -13.54 -5.44
N ASP A 196 -17.51 -14.59 -6.10
CA ASP A 196 -17.94 -15.83 -5.43
C ASP A 196 -16.77 -16.54 -4.74
N GLN A 197 -15.59 -16.55 -5.36
CA GLN A 197 -14.38 -17.09 -4.72
C GLN A 197 -13.97 -16.28 -3.49
N TYR A 198 -14.10 -14.95 -3.54
CA TYR A 198 -13.87 -14.10 -2.37
C TYR A 198 -14.86 -14.40 -1.25
N LEU A 199 -16.15 -14.55 -1.57
CA LEU A 199 -17.18 -14.93 -0.60
C LEU A 199 -16.88 -16.29 0.05
N ALA A 200 -16.53 -17.30 -0.76
CA ALA A 200 -16.15 -18.61 -0.26
C ALA A 200 -14.92 -18.52 0.67
N TRP A 201 -13.95 -17.66 0.35
CA TRP A 201 -12.78 -17.43 1.19
C TRP A 201 -13.14 -16.78 2.53
N LEU A 202 -14.06 -15.82 2.55
CA LEU A 202 -14.55 -15.20 3.80
C LEU A 202 -15.25 -16.23 4.69
N LEU A 203 -16.10 -17.08 4.11
CA LEU A 203 -16.88 -18.09 4.84
C LEU A 203 -16.02 -19.22 5.42
N ASN A 204 -15.03 -19.68 4.67
CA ASN A 204 -14.16 -20.79 5.10
C ASN A 204 -13.03 -20.34 6.05
N GLY A 205 -12.90 -19.04 6.29
CA GLY A 205 -11.85 -18.43 7.09
C GLY A 205 -10.50 -18.34 6.36
N LYS A 206 -9.69 -17.35 6.72
CA LYS A 206 -8.36 -17.14 6.13
C LYS A 206 -7.52 -18.41 6.29
N PRO A 207 -6.95 -19.00 5.21
CA PRO A 207 -6.04 -20.13 5.33
C PRO A 207 -4.92 -19.78 6.29
N LYS A 208 -4.78 -20.53 7.39
CA LYS A 208 -3.85 -20.23 8.49
C LYS A 208 -2.37 -20.26 8.06
N LYS A 209 -2.07 -20.76 6.85
CA LYS A 209 -0.75 -20.72 6.21
C LYS A 209 -0.90 -20.47 4.72
N PHE A 210 -0.21 -19.46 4.20
CA PHE A 210 -0.09 -19.14 2.77
C PHE A 210 0.32 -20.35 1.89
N LYS A 211 1.04 -21.32 2.48
CA LYS A 211 1.44 -22.58 1.81
C LYS A 211 0.30 -23.58 1.58
N ASP A 212 -0.79 -23.51 2.34
CA ASP A 212 -1.92 -24.44 2.17
C ASP A 212 -2.92 -23.90 1.12
N ALA A 213 -2.99 -22.57 0.92
CA ALA A 213 -3.68 -21.95 -0.20
C ALA A 213 -3.03 -22.28 -1.56
N LEU A 214 -1.69 -22.38 -1.59
CA LEU A 214 -0.94 -22.87 -2.76
C LEU A 214 -1.22 -24.34 -3.05
N LYS A 215 -1.35 -25.20 -2.02
CA LYS A 215 -1.65 -26.64 -2.22
C LYS A 215 -3.05 -26.90 -2.76
N ILE A 216 -4.04 -26.08 -2.40
CA ILE A 216 -5.39 -26.17 -2.96
C ILE A 216 -5.39 -25.69 -4.43
N LYS A 217 -4.61 -24.65 -4.77
CA LYS A 217 -4.43 -24.15 -6.15
C LYS A 217 -3.62 -25.12 -7.04
N ASP A 218 -2.54 -25.72 -6.53
CA ASP A 218 -1.70 -26.68 -7.25
C ASP A 218 -2.48 -27.96 -7.61
N ALA A 219 -3.42 -28.38 -6.76
CA ALA A 219 -4.26 -29.54 -7.01
C ALA A 219 -5.30 -29.31 -8.13
N GLU A 220 -5.82 -28.08 -8.30
CA GLU A 220 -6.71 -27.72 -9.42
C GLU A 220 -5.95 -27.54 -10.74
N LEU A 221 -4.71 -27.02 -10.69
CA LEU A 221 -3.89 -26.74 -11.89
C LEU A 221 -3.36 -27.99 -12.59
N VAL A 222 -3.05 -29.06 -11.84
CA VAL A 222 -2.54 -30.32 -12.42
C VAL A 222 -3.59 -31.08 -13.24
N VAL A 223 -4.88 -30.81 -13.02
CA VAL A 223 -5.97 -31.51 -13.72
C VAL A 223 -6.29 -30.89 -15.09
N LEU A 224 -5.95 -29.60 -15.33
CA LEU A 224 -6.43 -28.86 -16.51
C LEU A 224 -5.41 -28.67 -17.63
N THR A 225 -4.10 -28.72 -17.40
CA THR A 225 -3.12 -28.44 -18.46
C THR A 225 -1.89 -29.35 -18.38
N GLY A 226 -1.94 -30.49 -19.08
CA GLY A 226 -0.79 -31.38 -19.29
C GLY A 226 0.26 -30.81 -20.24
N ARG A 227 0.90 -29.68 -19.91
CA ARG A 227 2.02 -29.13 -20.69
C ARG A 227 3.20 -28.76 -19.77
N GLN A 228 4.27 -29.55 -19.87
CA GLN A 228 5.60 -29.18 -19.40
C GLN A 228 6.12 -27.99 -20.23
N VAL A 229 6.26 -26.81 -19.62
CA VAL A 229 6.96 -25.66 -20.21
C VAL A 229 8.42 -25.71 -19.76
N GLN A 230 9.33 -25.62 -20.73
CA GLN A 230 10.79 -25.61 -20.55
C GLN A 230 11.21 -24.40 -19.70
N ARG A 231 11.85 -24.69 -18.56
CA ARG A 231 12.42 -23.73 -17.62
C ARG A 231 13.74 -23.20 -18.15
N GLU A 232 13.74 -22.03 -18.77
CA GLU A 232 14.95 -21.20 -18.89
C GLU A 232 14.49 -19.73 -19.08
N GLN A 233 14.88 -18.85 -18.13
CA GLN A 233 14.70 -17.38 -18.10
C GLN A 233 13.45 -16.70 -17.49
N GLU A 234 12.37 -17.39 -17.11
CA GLU A 234 11.13 -16.71 -16.64
C GLU A 234 10.88 -16.65 -15.11
N VAL A 235 11.86 -16.94 -14.25
CA VAL A 235 11.67 -16.90 -12.77
C VAL A 235 12.11 -15.56 -12.15
N LEU A 236 11.58 -14.46 -12.66
CA LEU A 236 11.60 -13.14 -11.97
C LEU A 236 10.28 -12.84 -11.23
N VAL A 237 9.29 -13.73 -11.33
CA VAL A 237 7.88 -13.44 -11.01
C VAL A 237 7.48 -13.68 -9.56
N ASP A 238 8.44 -13.84 -8.66
CA ASP A 238 8.14 -14.00 -7.22
C ASP A 238 8.74 -12.94 -6.29
N LYS A 239 9.09 -11.75 -6.81
CA LYS A 239 9.79 -10.77 -5.99
C LYS A 239 9.16 -9.41 -6.11
N LYS A 240 8.64 -8.91 -4.98
CA LYS A 240 8.72 -7.49 -4.61
C LYS A 240 9.95 -6.90 -5.29
N PHE A 241 9.85 -5.78 -6.01
CA PHE A 241 11.01 -5.14 -6.62
C PHE A 241 12.05 -4.87 -5.53
N HIS A 242 12.95 -5.83 -5.34
CA HIS A 242 13.93 -5.78 -4.29
C HIS A 242 14.98 -4.82 -4.82
N HIS A 243 15.21 -3.75 -4.07
CA HIS A 243 16.21 -2.76 -4.43
C HIS A 243 17.62 -3.36 -4.59
N LYS A 244 17.88 -4.60 -4.18
CA LYS A 244 19.17 -5.25 -4.35
C LYS A 244 19.33 -5.78 -5.78
N GLY A 245 20.27 -5.20 -6.54
CA GLY A 245 20.64 -5.65 -7.89
C GLY A 245 19.59 -5.38 -8.96
N LEU A 246 18.70 -4.40 -8.76
CA LEU A 246 17.65 -4.08 -9.72
C LEU A 246 18.25 -3.38 -10.95
N ASN A 247 18.02 -3.95 -12.12
CA ASN A 247 18.31 -3.26 -13.37
C ASN A 247 17.21 -2.22 -13.66
N LEU A 248 17.56 -0.93 -13.54
CA LEU A 248 16.60 0.17 -13.71
C LEU A 248 15.99 0.24 -15.12
N GLU A 249 16.71 -0.19 -16.15
CA GLU A 249 16.17 -0.20 -17.52
C GLU A 249 15.13 -1.32 -17.72
N VAL A 250 15.37 -2.48 -17.12
CA VAL A 250 14.37 -3.56 -17.08
C VAL A 250 13.16 -3.13 -16.26
N PHE A 251 13.40 -2.48 -15.11
CA PHE A 251 12.33 -1.93 -14.26
C PHE A 251 11.44 -0.94 -15.04
N LYS A 252 12.03 0.01 -15.77
CA LYS A 252 11.28 0.97 -16.61
C LYS A 252 10.39 0.26 -17.64
N LYS A 253 10.93 -0.74 -18.34
CA LYS A 253 10.16 -1.52 -19.33
C LYS A 253 8.99 -2.28 -18.69
N GLN A 254 9.20 -2.84 -17.51
CA GLN A 254 8.14 -3.51 -16.76
C GLN A 254 7.07 -2.53 -16.29
N LEU A 255 7.47 -1.36 -15.77
CA LEU A 255 6.55 -0.31 -15.36
C LEU A 255 5.68 0.17 -16.53
N ALA A 256 6.29 0.40 -17.69
CA ALA A 256 5.60 0.75 -18.93
C ALA A 256 4.54 -0.29 -19.34
N SER A 257 4.90 -1.57 -19.30
CA SER A 257 3.99 -2.68 -19.60
C SER A 257 2.80 -2.70 -18.62
N ILE A 258 3.08 -2.55 -17.31
CA ILE A 258 2.04 -2.52 -16.27
C ILE A 258 1.09 -1.33 -16.46
N PHE A 259 1.62 -0.14 -16.72
CA PHE A 259 0.78 1.05 -16.92
C PHE A 259 -0.08 0.94 -18.17
N THR A 260 0.48 0.42 -19.27
CA THR A 260 -0.26 0.17 -20.50
C THR A 260 -1.38 -0.85 -20.27
N ALA A 261 -1.07 -1.96 -19.58
CA ALA A 261 -2.05 -2.99 -19.24
C ALA A 261 -3.18 -2.41 -18.36
N PHE A 262 -2.81 -1.65 -17.32
CA PHE A 262 -3.77 -0.98 -16.44
C PHE A 262 -4.67 -0.01 -17.21
N GLN A 263 -4.10 0.83 -18.07
CA GLN A 263 -4.86 1.78 -18.89
C GLN A 263 -5.86 1.06 -19.80
N SER A 264 -5.43 -0.05 -20.42
CA SER A 264 -6.27 -0.84 -21.34
C SER A 264 -7.41 -1.60 -20.66
N GLN A 265 -7.39 -1.72 -19.34
CA GLN A 265 -8.43 -2.41 -18.57
C GLN A 265 -9.71 -1.56 -18.50
N THR A 266 -10.60 -1.76 -19.46
CA THR A 266 -11.89 -1.05 -19.57
C THR A 266 -12.92 -1.47 -18.50
N ASN A 267 -12.81 -2.69 -17.97
CA ASN A 267 -13.70 -3.18 -16.93
C ASN A 267 -13.16 -2.83 -15.54
N SER A 268 -13.65 -1.72 -15.00
CA SER A 268 -13.52 -1.35 -13.58
C SER A 268 -14.45 -2.16 -12.66
N LEU A 269 -15.31 -3.03 -13.20
CA LEU A 269 -16.17 -3.91 -12.41
C LEU A 269 -15.38 -5.11 -11.87
N THR A 270 -14.56 -4.83 -10.86
CA THR A 270 -13.78 -5.85 -10.16
C THR A 270 -14.55 -6.43 -8.96
N PRO A 271 -14.15 -7.60 -8.42
CA PRO A 271 -14.74 -8.14 -7.19
C PRO A 271 -14.83 -7.10 -6.07
N THR A 272 -13.82 -6.22 -5.94
CA THR A 272 -13.82 -5.14 -4.95
C THR A 272 -15.00 -4.18 -5.10
N ILE A 273 -15.37 -3.79 -6.33
CA ILE A 273 -16.58 -2.99 -6.55
C ILE A 273 -17.83 -3.73 -6.12
N GLY A 274 -17.89 -5.04 -6.35
CA GLY A 274 -18.98 -5.89 -5.83
C GLY A 274 -19.09 -5.80 -4.32
N VAL A 275 -17.96 -5.92 -3.60
CA VAL A 275 -17.91 -5.79 -2.14
C VAL A 275 -18.34 -4.40 -1.68
N TYR A 276 -17.86 -3.33 -2.31
CA TYR A 276 -18.25 -1.96 -1.97
C TYR A 276 -19.76 -1.73 -2.12
N LYS A 277 -20.39 -2.31 -3.16
CA LYS A 277 -21.84 -2.27 -3.35
C LYS A 277 -22.59 -2.99 -2.23
N GLU A 278 -22.10 -4.14 -1.77
CA GLU A 278 -22.72 -4.86 -0.66
C GLU A 278 -22.53 -4.15 0.69
N LEU A 279 -21.35 -3.56 0.94
CA LEU A 279 -21.09 -2.72 2.11
C LEU A 279 -22.05 -1.51 2.17
N ALA A 280 -22.32 -0.88 1.03
CA ALA A 280 -23.21 0.29 0.95
C ALA A 280 -24.67 -0.03 1.28
N LYS A 281 -25.12 -1.27 1.08
CA LYS A 281 -26.49 -1.72 1.38
C LYS A 281 -26.71 -2.05 2.86
N ARG A 282 -25.63 -2.20 3.64
CA ARG A 282 -25.69 -2.75 5.00
C ARG A 282 -25.52 -1.64 6.04
N PRO A 283 -26.48 -1.44 6.96
CA PRO A 283 -26.32 -0.48 8.05
C PRO A 283 -25.16 -0.91 8.96
N THR A 284 -24.56 0.06 9.65
CA THR A 284 -23.53 -0.23 10.66
C THR A 284 -24.14 -0.90 11.89
N PRO A 285 -23.48 -1.89 12.50
CA PRO A 285 -23.93 -2.46 13.77
C PRO A 285 -23.72 -1.45 14.92
N GLU A 286 -24.51 -1.57 15.99
CA GLU A 286 -24.42 -0.68 17.16
C GLU A 286 -23.03 -0.71 17.82
N ASN A 287 -22.34 -1.86 17.76
CA ASN A 287 -21.00 -2.06 18.31
C ASN A 287 -19.87 -1.78 17.29
N LEU A 288 -20.10 -0.96 16.26
CA LEU A 288 -19.13 -0.70 15.19
C LEU A 288 -17.74 -0.30 15.72
N ALA A 289 -17.66 0.55 16.75
CA ALA A 289 -16.37 0.97 17.31
C ALA A 289 -15.55 -0.24 17.82
N THR A 290 -16.21 -1.22 18.44
CA THR A 290 -15.59 -2.46 18.90
C THR A 290 -15.11 -3.28 17.69
N VAL A 291 -15.96 -3.46 16.68
CA VAL A 291 -15.62 -4.15 15.44
C VAL A 291 -14.35 -3.55 14.82
N ILE A 292 -14.29 -2.23 14.67
CA ILE A 292 -13.12 -1.54 14.11
C ILE A 292 -11.87 -1.80 14.96
N THR A 293 -11.97 -1.78 16.29
CA THR A 293 -10.81 -2.07 17.15
C THR A 293 -10.35 -3.54 17.07
N GLU A 294 -11.27 -4.48 16.86
CA GLU A 294 -10.97 -5.90 16.67
C GLU A 294 -10.19 -6.16 15.37
N SER A 295 -10.23 -5.23 14.41
CA SER A 295 -9.42 -5.27 13.18
C SER A 295 -7.92 -5.04 13.45
N GLY A 296 -7.55 -4.71 14.70
CA GLY A 296 -6.19 -4.33 15.10
C GLY A 296 -5.91 -2.83 15.00
N LEU A 297 -6.92 -2.00 14.72
CA LEU A 297 -6.76 -0.55 14.65
C LEU A 297 -6.43 0.02 16.04
N PRO A 298 -5.36 0.85 16.17
CA PRO A 298 -5.08 1.58 17.41
C PRO A 298 -6.28 2.42 17.87
N LYS A 299 -6.54 2.46 19.18
CA LYS A 299 -7.72 3.14 19.76
C LYS A 299 -7.91 4.59 19.28
N MET A 300 -6.83 5.35 19.15
CA MET A 300 -6.90 6.73 18.65
C MET A 300 -7.32 6.79 17.18
N LEU A 301 -6.83 5.89 16.34
CA LEU A 301 -7.24 5.83 14.93
C LEU A 301 -8.68 5.34 14.79
N ALA A 302 -9.12 4.39 15.62
CA ALA A 302 -10.51 3.95 15.66
C ALA A 302 -11.44 5.11 16.06
N ARG A 303 -11.06 5.93 17.04
CA ARG A 303 -11.80 7.15 17.40
C ARG A 303 -11.87 8.13 16.23
N ASN A 304 -10.73 8.43 15.59
CA ASN A 304 -10.71 9.32 14.44
C ASN A 304 -11.55 8.79 13.26
N ALA A 305 -11.62 7.48 13.08
CA ALA A 305 -12.50 6.85 12.10
C ALA A 305 -13.99 7.06 12.46
N MET A 306 -14.38 6.95 13.73
CA MET A 306 -15.76 7.25 14.14
C MET A 306 -16.13 8.71 13.93
N ASP A 307 -15.23 9.64 14.27
CA ASP A 307 -15.44 11.08 14.02
C ASP A 307 -15.56 11.36 12.52
N ARG A 308 -14.74 10.69 11.69
CA ARG A 308 -14.81 10.78 10.24
C ARG A 308 -16.11 10.22 9.67
N LEU A 309 -16.59 9.08 10.18
CA LEU A 309 -17.86 8.48 9.76
C LEU A 309 -19.03 9.45 9.96
N ALA A 310 -19.08 10.12 11.11
CA ALA A 310 -20.11 11.12 11.40
C ALA A 310 -20.07 12.29 10.40
N GLU A 311 -18.88 12.75 10.02
CA GLU A 311 -18.71 13.78 9.01
C GLU A 311 -19.13 13.30 7.61
N GLU A 312 -18.81 12.06 7.22
CA GLU A 312 -19.23 11.50 5.93
C GLU A 312 -20.75 11.36 5.82
N MET A 313 -21.42 10.93 6.89
CA MET A 313 -22.88 10.88 6.95
C MET A 313 -23.49 12.26 6.70
N ARG A 314 -22.88 13.31 7.26
CA ARG A 314 -23.30 14.71 7.09
C ARG A 314 -23.07 15.18 5.65
N LEU A 315 -21.89 14.92 5.09
CA LEU A 315 -21.52 15.34 3.73
C LEU A 315 -22.37 14.67 2.64
N LEU A 316 -22.76 13.41 2.87
CA LEU A 316 -23.48 12.59 1.90
C LEU A 316 -24.97 12.46 2.24
N GLU A 317 -25.46 13.15 3.27
CA GLU A 317 -26.87 13.15 3.68
C GLU A 317 -27.45 11.72 3.75
N THR A 318 -26.69 10.79 4.33
CA THR A 318 -27.02 9.36 4.32
C THR A 318 -26.77 8.74 5.69
N PRO A 319 -27.59 7.76 6.13
CA PRO A 319 -27.33 7.05 7.38
C PRO A 319 -26.01 6.27 7.33
N ALA A 320 -25.50 5.94 8.51
CA ALA A 320 -24.30 5.12 8.64
C ALA A 320 -24.51 3.75 7.96
N ASN A 321 -23.55 3.39 7.10
CA ASN A 321 -23.47 2.07 6.48
C ASN A 321 -22.02 1.57 6.50
N LEU A 322 -21.82 0.28 6.21
CA LEU A 322 -20.49 -0.33 6.26
C LEU A 322 -19.53 0.24 5.21
N TRP A 323 -20.04 0.80 4.11
CA TRP A 323 -19.22 1.52 3.11
C TRP A 323 -18.60 2.78 3.70
N LEU A 324 -19.39 3.63 4.36
CA LEU A 324 -18.87 4.82 5.04
C LEU A 324 -17.94 4.44 6.20
N ALA A 325 -18.24 3.36 6.93
CA ALA A 325 -17.37 2.88 8.00
C ALA A 325 -15.99 2.47 7.47
N TYR A 326 -15.93 1.72 6.36
CA TYR A 326 -14.66 1.35 5.72
C TYR A 326 -13.88 2.60 5.27
N ASN A 327 -14.55 3.53 4.59
CA ASN A 327 -13.92 4.77 4.12
C ASN A 327 -13.36 5.60 5.28
N ALA A 328 -14.10 5.69 6.38
CA ALA A 328 -13.66 6.45 7.53
C ALA A 328 -12.43 5.82 8.20
N VAL A 329 -12.34 4.49 8.25
CA VAL A 329 -11.15 3.75 8.72
C VAL A 329 -9.96 4.02 7.80
N ASN A 330 -10.13 3.86 6.48
CA ASN A 330 -9.08 4.14 5.50
C ASN A 330 -8.60 5.60 5.61
N HIS A 331 -9.53 6.55 5.66
CA HIS A 331 -9.20 7.96 5.81
C HIS A 331 -8.41 8.21 7.10
N ALA A 332 -8.83 7.67 8.23
CA ALA A 332 -8.11 7.81 9.50
C ALA A 332 -6.70 7.23 9.41
N LEU A 333 -6.53 6.07 8.76
CA LEU A 333 -5.23 5.43 8.56
C LEU A 333 -4.27 6.28 7.75
N PHE A 334 -4.71 7.12 6.81
CA PHE A 334 -3.80 7.89 5.95
C PHE A 334 -3.77 9.40 6.24
N ASN A 335 -4.72 9.92 7.02
CA ASN A 335 -4.83 11.36 7.34
C ASN A 335 -4.63 11.69 8.82
N SER A 336 -4.58 10.70 9.70
CA SER A 336 -4.33 10.94 11.12
C SER A 336 -2.88 10.73 11.50
N ARG A 337 -2.47 11.50 12.52
CA ARG A 337 -1.17 11.35 13.18
C ARG A 337 -1.02 9.95 13.75
N SER A 338 0.04 9.27 13.38
CA SER A 338 0.30 7.91 13.86
C SER A 338 1.79 7.57 13.74
N SER A 339 2.24 6.64 14.58
CA SER A 339 3.59 6.06 14.55
C SER A 339 3.74 4.93 13.51
N LEU A 340 2.64 4.55 12.84
CA LEU A 340 2.62 3.49 11.85
C LEU A 340 3.33 3.92 10.56
N SER A 341 4.14 3.01 10.01
CA SER A 341 4.68 3.13 8.65
C SER A 341 3.57 3.09 7.61
N ILE A 342 3.83 3.55 6.39
CA ILE A 342 2.87 3.45 5.27
C ILE A 342 2.48 1.98 5.03
N SER A 343 3.44 1.05 5.10
CA SER A 343 3.17 -0.37 4.92
C SER A 343 2.25 -0.95 6.01
N ASP A 344 2.43 -0.52 7.26
CA ASP A 344 1.56 -0.98 8.36
C ASP A 344 0.14 -0.44 8.22
N ARG A 345 -0.01 0.80 7.72
CA ARG A 345 -1.32 1.40 7.43
C ARG A 345 -2.09 0.59 6.39
N PHE A 346 -1.44 0.17 5.30
CA PHE A 346 -2.07 -0.71 4.29
C PHE A 346 -2.46 -2.08 4.84
N ARG A 347 -1.64 -2.68 5.70
CA ARG A 347 -1.99 -3.97 6.34
C ARG A 347 -3.23 -3.86 7.24
N LEU A 348 -3.37 -2.75 7.96
CA LEU A 348 -4.55 -2.48 8.77
C LEU A 348 -5.78 -2.15 7.91
N ASP A 349 -5.59 -1.44 6.80
CA ASP A 349 -6.64 -1.17 5.82
C ASP A 349 -7.21 -2.47 5.23
N GLU A 350 -6.34 -3.39 4.82
CA GLU A 350 -6.71 -4.73 4.34
C GLU A 350 -7.48 -5.53 5.41
N ALA A 351 -6.99 -5.52 6.66
CA ALA A 351 -7.65 -6.20 7.76
C ALA A 351 -9.07 -5.65 8.03
N ALA A 352 -9.21 -4.33 8.06
CA ALA A 352 -10.49 -3.66 8.25
C ALA A 352 -11.45 -3.93 7.08
N PHE A 353 -10.95 -3.85 5.84
CA PHE A 353 -11.75 -4.18 4.65
C PHE A 353 -12.35 -5.58 4.74
N HIS A 354 -11.53 -6.60 5.04
CA HIS A 354 -12.02 -7.98 5.11
C HIS A 354 -13.01 -8.19 6.26
N GLN A 355 -12.78 -7.57 7.43
CA GLN A 355 -13.69 -7.71 8.56
C GLN A 355 -15.06 -7.08 8.27
N LEU A 356 -15.09 -5.89 7.66
CA LEU A 356 -16.34 -5.25 7.26
C LEU A 356 -17.02 -6.00 6.11
N ALA A 357 -16.24 -6.56 5.18
CA ALA A 357 -16.76 -7.41 4.11
C ALA A 357 -17.43 -8.68 4.66
N THR A 358 -16.85 -9.32 5.69
CA THR A 358 -17.51 -10.43 6.40
C THR A 358 -18.88 -9.99 6.90
N LEU A 359 -18.99 -8.89 7.64
CA LEU A 359 -20.29 -8.40 8.15
C LEU A 359 -21.33 -8.11 7.06
N ALA A 360 -20.89 -7.73 5.85
CA ALA A 360 -21.81 -7.42 4.76
C ALA A 360 -22.28 -8.65 3.98
N LEU A 361 -21.41 -9.65 3.86
CA LEU A 361 -21.55 -10.75 2.93
C LEU A 361 -21.90 -12.10 3.59
N THR A 362 -21.68 -12.22 4.90
CA THR A 362 -22.00 -13.42 5.69
C THR A 362 -22.99 -13.05 6.79
#